data_AF-A0A5N5DTH5-F1
#
_entry.id   AF-A0A5N5DTH5-F1
#
_cell.length_a   1.000
_cell.length_b   1.000
_cell.length_c   1.000
_cell.angle_alpha   90.00
_cell.angle_beta   90.00
_cell.angle_gamma   90.00
#
_symmetry.space_group_name_H-M   'P 1'
#
loop_
_entity.id
_entity.type
_entity.pdbx_description
1 polymer ?
#
loop_
_entity_poly.entity_id
_entity_poly.type
_entity_poly.pdbx_seq_one_letter_code
_entity_poly.pdbx_strand_id
1 'polypeptide(L)'
;MSSLLEYLPQHEGLLPKWLFFVGVTAVGNILQAYRTLHFTSQVYLSPRPDRVKPPPGYQHPSETTPLHSRTFGTWTLLQGIVRLYAAYNIEVAGIYQLAMLTNVVAMWHFGTEWFVFGTTSWNKGLAGPVFVSIGTTLWMTLQYGFYVK
;
A
#
# COMPACT_ATOMS: atom_id res chain seq x y z
N MET A 1 7.63 16.73 -29.30
CA MET A 1 6.87 15.68 -28.60
C MET A 1 7.33 15.70 -27.16
N SER A 2 6.46 16.12 -26.24
CA SER A 2 6.75 16.14 -24.81
C SER A 2 7.14 14.73 -24.37
N SER A 3 8.30 14.58 -23.73
CA SER A 3 8.77 13.28 -23.28
C SER A 3 7.90 12.83 -22.10
N LEU A 4 7.48 11.56 -22.06
CA LEU A 4 6.81 10.96 -20.88
C LEU A 4 7.62 11.16 -19.59
N LEU A 5 8.93 11.36 -19.71
CA LEU A 5 9.84 11.65 -18.59
C LEU A 5 9.57 13.00 -17.92
N GLU A 6 8.98 13.98 -18.62
CA GLU A 6 8.65 15.29 -18.05
C GLU A 6 7.57 15.20 -16.96
N TYR A 7 6.70 14.18 -17.04
CA TYR A 7 5.65 13.96 -16.05
C TYR A 7 6.15 13.21 -14.81
N LEU A 8 7.35 12.61 -14.85
CA LEU A 8 7.92 11.95 -13.67
C LEU A 8 8.40 12.99 -12.64
N PRO A 9 8.53 12.62 -11.37
CA PRO A 9 9.18 13.48 -10.38
C PRO A 9 10.60 13.84 -10.79
N GLN A 10 10.87 15.15 -10.93
CA GLN A 10 12.16 15.69 -11.36
C GLN A 10 13.19 15.84 -10.23
N HIS A 11 12.76 15.64 -8.97
CA HIS A 11 13.63 15.64 -7.80
C HIS A 11 14.77 14.61 -7.94
N GLU A 12 15.93 14.94 -7.38
CA GLU A 12 17.10 14.06 -7.35
C GLU A 12 16.80 12.73 -6.64
N GLY A 13 17.62 11.71 -6.88
CA GLY A 13 17.46 10.39 -6.26
C GLY A 13 16.27 9.55 -6.77
N LEU A 14 16.13 8.35 -6.20
CA LEU A 14 15.16 7.34 -6.65
C LEU A 14 13.89 7.28 -5.81
N LEU A 15 13.89 7.82 -4.59
CA LEU A 15 12.75 7.78 -3.68
C LEU A 15 11.52 8.51 -4.25
N PRO A 16 11.62 9.70 -4.88
CA PRO A 16 10.47 10.36 -5.51
C PRO A 16 9.81 9.48 -6.58
N LYS A 17 10.64 8.84 -7.41
CA LYS A 17 10.20 7.97 -8.52
C LYS A 17 9.52 6.70 -7.97
N TRP A 18 10.05 6.14 -6.89
CA TRP A 18 9.43 5.04 -6.16
C TRP A 18 8.07 5.42 -5.56
N LEU A 19 7.97 6.57 -4.87
CA LEU A 19 6.71 7.05 -4.30
C LEU A 19 5.65 7.30 -5.38
N PHE A 20 6.07 7.84 -6.53
CA PHE A 20 5.19 8.00 -7.70
C PHE A 20 4.69 6.66 -8.20
N PHE A 21 5.58 5.69 -8.40
CA PHE A 21 5.21 4.34 -8.85
C PHE A 21 4.19 3.69 -7.90
N VAL A 22 4.47 3.66 -6.59
CA VAL A 22 3.55 3.10 -5.60
C VAL A 22 2.22 3.86 -5.59
N GLY A 23 2.26 5.18 -5.70
CA GLY A 23 1.07 6.04 -5.82
C GLY A 23 0.19 5.68 -7.01
N VAL A 24 0.78 5.46 -8.20
CA VAL A 24 0.04 5.03 -9.40
C VAL A 24 -0.54 3.63 -9.21
N THR A 25 0.19 2.70 -8.59
CA THR A 25 -0.33 1.34 -8.34
C THR A 25 -1.55 1.35 -7.42
N ALA A 26 -1.67 2.32 -6.51
CA ALA A 26 -2.83 2.48 -5.65
C ALA A 26 -4.10 2.87 -6.44
N VAL A 27 -3.96 3.62 -7.54
CA VAL A 27 -5.07 3.92 -8.47
C VAL A 27 -5.55 2.64 -9.17
N GLY A 28 -4.62 1.75 -9.54
CA GLY A 28 -4.97 0.43 -10.05
C GLY A 28 -5.68 -0.44 -9.00
N ASN A 29 -5.20 -0.38 -7.75
CA ASN A 29 -5.77 -1.15 -6.64
C ASN A 29 -7.23 -0.77 -6.36
N ILE A 30 -7.59 0.51 -6.33
CA ILE A 30 -8.99 0.90 -6.11
C ILE A 30 -9.91 0.39 -7.22
N LEU A 31 -9.50 0.49 -8.49
CA LEU A 31 -10.31 -0.01 -9.62
C LEU A 31 -10.56 -1.52 -9.51
N GLN A 32 -9.54 -2.26 -9.11
CA GLN A 32 -9.62 -3.70 -8.88
C GLN A 32 -10.53 -4.01 -7.69
N ALA A 33 -10.34 -3.33 -6.56
CA ALA A 33 -11.08 -3.55 -5.32
C ALA A 33 -12.60 -3.31 -5.43
N TYR A 34 -13.00 -2.42 -6.35
CA TYR A 34 -14.41 -2.14 -6.67
C TYR A 34 -15.02 -3.12 -7.69
N ARG A 35 -14.21 -3.92 -8.39
CA ARG A 35 -14.67 -4.87 -9.42
C ARG A 35 -14.60 -6.32 -8.98
N THR A 36 -13.67 -6.68 -8.10
CA THR A 36 -13.42 -8.07 -7.71
C THR A 36 -12.90 -8.16 -6.28
N LEU A 37 -13.13 -9.31 -5.65
CA LEU A 37 -12.54 -9.64 -4.35
C LEU A 37 -11.18 -10.32 -4.48
N HIS A 38 -10.81 -10.79 -5.67
CA HIS A 38 -9.73 -11.76 -5.88
C HIS A 38 -8.41 -11.41 -5.18
N PHE A 39 -8.01 -10.14 -5.23
CA PHE A 39 -6.72 -9.70 -4.72
C PHE A 39 -6.80 -9.29 -3.24
N THR A 40 -7.82 -8.54 -2.83
CA THR A 40 -8.01 -8.19 -1.41
C THR A 40 -8.14 -9.45 -0.56
N SER A 41 -8.89 -10.44 -1.03
CA SER A 41 -9.04 -11.71 -0.33
C SER A 41 -7.75 -12.55 -0.28
N GLN A 42 -6.78 -12.30 -1.17
CA GLN A 42 -5.43 -12.88 -1.08
C GLN A 42 -4.54 -12.16 -0.04
N VAL A 43 -4.71 -10.85 0.12
CA VAL A 43 -4.05 -10.09 1.19
C VAL A 43 -4.52 -10.61 2.55
N TYR A 44 -5.83 -10.77 2.73
CA TYR A 44 -6.47 -11.23 3.96
C TYR A 44 -6.80 -12.73 3.92
N LEU A 45 -5.81 -13.56 3.60
CA LEU A 45 -5.94 -15.01 3.72
C LEU A 45 -5.78 -15.43 5.18
N SER A 46 -6.78 -16.11 5.71
CA SER A 46 -6.74 -16.66 7.05
C SER A 46 -5.77 -17.84 7.13
N PRO A 47 -4.89 -17.89 8.14
CA PRO A 47 -4.07 -19.06 8.47
C PRO A 47 -4.90 -20.21 9.09
N ARG A 48 -6.20 -19.99 9.37
CA ARG A 48 -7.11 -20.96 9.97
C ARG A 48 -8.27 -21.30 9.00
N PRO A 49 -8.00 -22.07 7.93
CA PRO A 49 -8.99 -22.39 6.90
C PRO A 49 -10.23 -23.11 7.42
N ASP A 50 -10.10 -23.82 8.53
CA ASP A 50 -11.17 -24.56 9.22
C ASP A 50 -12.23 -23.63 9.84
N ARG A 51 -11.86 -22.39 10.17
CA ARG A 51 -12.73 -21.43 10.88
C ARG A 51 -13.33 -20.36 9.98
N VAL A 52 -12.80 -20.20 8.78
CA VAL A 52 -13.14 -19.10 7.88
C VAL A 52 -13.74 -19.65 6.59
N LYS A 53 -14.97 -19.24 6.28
CA LYS A 53 -15.62 -19.58 5.02
C LYS A 53 -15.08 -18.70 3.89
N PRO A 54 -14.84 -19.26 2.69
CA PRO A 54 -14.46 -18.46 1.53
C PRO A 54 -15.53 -17.43 1.16
N PRO A 55 -15.14 -16.27 0.59
CA PRO A 55 -16.09 -15.33 0.03
C PRO A 55 -16.88 -15.95 -1.15
N PRO A 56 -18.11 -15.50 -1.42
CA PRO A 56 -18.90 -16.02 -2.55
C PRO A 56 -18.13 -15.93 -3.88
N GLY A 57 -17.99 -17.06 -4.58
CA GLY A 57 -17.28 -17.16 -5.86
C GLY A 57 -15.76 -17.37 -5.74
N TYR A 58 -15.23 -17.60 -4.53
CA TYR A 58 -13.81 -17.85 -4.27
C TYR A 58 -13.64 -19.13 -3.46
N GLN A 59 -12.45 -19.75 -3.56
CA GLN A 59 -12.15 -21.03 -2.90
C GLN A 59 -11.22 -20.87 -1.69
N HIS A 60 -10.53 -19.74 -1.56
CA HIS A 60 -9.54 -19.53 -0.53
C HIS A 60 -10.14 -18.94 0.75
N PRO A 61 -9.60 -19.31 1.93
CA PRO A 61 -10.15 -18.95 3.24
C PRO A 61 -9.89 -17.48 3.55
N SER A 62 -10.87 -16.61 3.33
CA SER A 62 -10.76 -15.18 3.61
C SER A 62 -12.09 -14.64 4.11
N GLU A 63 -12.05 -13.79 5.14
CA GLU A 63 -13.23 -13.08 5.65
C GLU A 63 -13.56 -11.82 4.82
N THR A 64 -12.88 -11.62 3.69
CA THR A 64 -13.04 -10.44 2.85
C THR A 64 -14.44 -10.38 2.24
N THR A 65 -15.19 -9.35 2.62
CA THR A 65 -16.49 -9.03 2.03
C THR A 65 -16.37 -8.02 0.87
N PRO A 66 -17.39 -7.88 0.01
CA PRO A 66 -17.46 -6.81 -0.99
C PRO A 66 -17.30 -5.41 -0.42
N LEU A 67 -17.88 -5.15 0.75
CA LEU A 67 -17.74 -3.86 1.42
C LEU A 67 -16.30 -3.65 1.89
N HIS A 68 -15.70 -4.65 2.57
CA HIS A 68 -14.31 -4.59 3.01
C HIS A 68 -13.35 -4.33 1.85
N SER A 69 -13.53 -5.03 0.72
CA SER A 69 -12.69 -4.81 -0.47
C SER A 69 -12.72 -3.37 -0.95
N ARG A 70 -13.92 -2.78 -1.10
CA ARG A 70 -14.04 -1.37 -1.51
C ARG A 70 -13.38 -0.42 -0.49
N THR A 71 -13.62 -0.62 0.80
CA THR A 71 -13.01 0.20 1.86
C THR A 71 -11.48 0.08 1.84
N PHE A 72 -10.93 -1.13 1.64
CA PHE A 72 -9.50 -1.36 1.50
C PHE A 72 -8.92 -0.64 0.27
N GLY A 73 -9.62 -0.70 -0.87
CA GLY A 73 -9.26 0.04 -2.08
C GLY A 73 -9.27 1.56 -1.88
N THR A 74 -10.30 2.10 -1.23
CA THR A 74 -10.37 3.54 -0.89
C THR A 74 -9.25 3.96 0.05
N TRP A 75 -8.98 3.17 1.10
CA TRP A 75 -7.89 3.42 2.04
C TRP A 75 -6.52 3.36 1.33
N THR A 76 -6.33 2.43 0.41
CA THR A 76 -5.11 2.32 -0.40
C THR A 76 -4.95 3.53 -1.32
N LEU A 77 -6.04 4.00 -1.95
CA LEU A 77 -6.03 5.22 -2.76
C LEU A 77 -5.65 6.45 -1.93
N LEU A 78 -6.19 6.61 -0.72
CA LEU A 78 -5.85 7.74 0.16
C LEU A 78 -4.33 7.79 0.42
N GLN A 79 -3.73 6.65 0.77
CA GLN A 79 -2.27 6.59 0.94
C GLN A 79 -1.54 6.83 -0.39
N GLY A 80 -2.08 6.34 -1.50
CA GLY A 80 -1.55 6.57 -2.84
C GLY A 80 -1.48 8.06 -3.20
N ILE A 81 -2.54 8.82 -2.91
CA ILE A 81 -2.60 10.27 -3.11
C ILE A 81 -1.51 10.97 -2.29
N VAL A 82 -1.35 10.61 -1.02
CA VAL A 82 -0.28 11.17 -0.18
C VAL A 82 1.10 10.88 -0.78
N ARG A 83 1.34 9.65 -1.28
CA ARG A 83 2.61 9.28 -1.93
C ARG A 83 2.85 10.00 -3.25
N LEU A 84 1.82 10.17 -4.07
CA LEU A 84 1.89 10.99 -5.29
C LEU A 84 2.25 12.44 -4.94
N TYR A 85 1.60 13.02 -3.95
CA TYR A 85 1.88 14.39 -3.54
C TYR A 85 3.29 14.55 -2.98
N ALA A 86 3.75 13.58 -2.16
CA ALA A 86 5.12 13.54 -1.65
C ALA A 86 6.16 13.32 -2.75
N ALA A 87 5.85 12.57 -3.80
CA ALA A 87 6.76 12.37 -4.92
C ALA A 87 7.15 13.69 -5.60
N TYR A 88 6.23 14.65 -5.71
CA TYR A 88 6.50 15.97 -6.29
C TYR A 88 6.93 17.03 -5.27
N ASN A 89 6.86 16.74 -3.97
CA ASN A 89 7.15 17.68 -2.89
C ASN A 89 8.03 17.05 -1.81
N ILE A 90 9.01 16.23 -2.22
CA ILE A 90 9.76 15.38 -1.28
C ILE A 90 10.63 16.17 -0.30
N GLU A 91 11.00 17.40 -0.66
CA GLU A 91 11.82 18.28 0.18
C GLU A 91 11.01 18.95 1.29
N VAL A 92 9.68 18.95 1.19
CA VAL A 92 8.79 19.55 2.18
C VAL A 92 8.64 18.58 3.36
N ALA A 93 9.29 18.92 4.48
CA ALA A 93 9.34 18.08 5.69
C ALA A 93 7.99 17.50 6.11
N GLY A 94 6.93 18.33 6.15
CA GLY A 94 5.60 17.89 6.56
C GLY A 94 4.97 16.87 5.61
N ILE A 95 5.16 17.03 4.30
CA ILE A 95 4.62 16.11 3.29
C ILE A 95 5.41 14.79 3.32
N TYR A 96 6.73 14.88 3.46
CA TYR A 96 7.60 13.72 3.61
C TYR A 96 7.21 12.87 4.83
N GLN A 97 7.08 13.51 5.99
CA GLN A 97 6.68 12.87 7.23
C GLN A 97 5.27 12.28 7.13
N LEU A 98 4.33 12.99 6.49
CA LEU A 98 2.97 12.47 6.27
C LEU A 98 2.98 11.18 5.44
N ALA A 99 3.73 11.15 4.33
CA ALA A 99 3.88 9.94 3.53
C ALA A 99 4.51 8.79 4.34
N MET A 100 5.55 9.09 5.13
CA MET A 100 6.17 8.12 6.03
C MET A 100 5.17 7.58 7.07
N LEU A 101 4.40 8.45 7.71
CA LEU A 101 3.39 8.07 8.71
C LEU A 101 2.27 7.18 8.11
N THR A 102 1.86 7.42 6.87
CA THR A 102 0.89 6.52 6.22
C THR A 102 1.45 5.11 6.01
N ASN A 103 2.77 4.97 5.76
CA ASN A 103 3.42 3.67 5.72
C ASN A 103 3.43 3.00 7.10
N VAL A 104 3.68 3.77 8.17
CA VAL A 104 3.63 3.27 9.57
C VAL A 104 2.23 2.77 9.93
N VAL A 105 1.16 3.46 9.52
CA VAL A 105 -0.22 3.00 9.71
C VAL A 105 -0.45 1.66 8.99
N ALA A 106 0.07 1.49 7.77
CA ALA A 106 -0.02 0.22 7.07
C ALA A 106 0.78 -0.90 7.78
N MET A 107 1.97 -0.59 8.30
CA MET A 107 2.77 -1.53 9.10
C MET A 107 2.01 -1.98 10.36
N TRP A 108 1.40 -1.03 11.07
CA TRP A 108 0.56 -1.32 12.23
C TRP A 108 -0.59 -2.23 11.86
N HIS A 109 -1.38 -1.85 10.84
CA HIS A 109 -2.54 -2.62 10.38
C HIS A 109 -2.14 -4.07 10.05
N PHE A 110 -1.25 -4.28 9.06
CA PHE A 110 -0.87 -5.63 8.65
C PHE A 110 -0.11 -6.41 9.74
N GLY A 111 0.64 -5.72 10.59
CA GLY A 111 1.28 -6.32 11.77
C GLY A 111 0.24 -6.89 12.73
N THR A 112 -0.78 -6.12 13.09
CA THR A 112 -1.84 -6.58 14.00
C THR A 112 -2.72 -7.67 13.38
N GLU A 113 -3.03 -7.58 12.09
CA GLU A 113 -3.78 -8.62 11.37
C GLU A 113 -3.01 -9.96 11.33
N TRP A 114 -1.69 -9.92 11.30
CA TRP A 114 -0.85 -11.11 11.28
C TRP A 114 -0.57 -11.67 12.68
N PHE A 115 -0.15 -10.83 13.64
CA PHE A 115 0.27 -11.28 14.98
C PHE A 115 -0.87 -11.42 15.99
N VAL A 116 -1.96 -10.67 15.84
CA VAL A 116 -3.03 -10.59 16.85
C VAL A 116 -4.33 -11.19 16.32
N PHE A 117 -4.86 -10.68 15.20
CA PHE A 117 -6.19 -11.07 14.73
C PHE A 117 -6.17 -12.36 13.91
N GLY A 118 -5.06 -12.69 13.26
CA GLY A 118 -4.93 -13.92 12.47
C GLY A 118 -5.85 -13.93 11.25
N THR A 119 -6.01 -12.78 10.61
CA THR A 119 -6.84 -12.54 9.40
C THR A 119 -5.99 -12.43 8.14
N THR A 120 -4.66 -12.45 8.28
CA THR A 120 -3.69 -12.49 7.20
C THR A 120 -2.68 -13.62 7.42
N SER A 121 -2.06 -14.08 6.35
CA SER A 121 -1.06 -15.15 6.35
C SER A 121 0.10 -14.76 5.46
N TRP A 122 1.29 -15.28 5.74
CA TRP A 122 2.45 -15.01 4.91
C TRP A 122 2.31 -15.68 3.54
N ASN A 123 1.98 -14.89 2.53
CA ASN A 123 1.74 -15.34 1.16
C ASN A 123 2.07 -14.23 0.15
N LYS A 124 1.95 -14.54 -1.15
CA LYS A 124 2.25 -13.58 -2.24
C LYS A 124 1.38 -12.31 -2.21
N GLY A 125 0.13 -12.42 -1.76
CA GLY A 125 -0.80 -11.31 -1.58
C GLY A 125 -0.37 -10.35 -0.47
N LEU A 126 -0.03 -10.85 0.73
CA LEU A 126 0.41 -10.01 1.85
C LEU A 126 1.82 -9.42 1.65
N ALA A 127 2.70 -10.13 0.94
CA ALA A 127 4.10 -9.74 0.77
C ALA A 127 4.26 -8.35 0.14
N GLY A 128 3.42 -8.00 -0.85
CA GLY A 128 3.46 -6.69 -1.51
C GLY A 128 3.23 -5.52 -0.54
N PRO A 129 2.07 -5.45 0.14
CA PRO A 129 1.80 -4.40 1.13
C PRO A 129 2.82 -4.31 2.26
N VAL A 130 3.33 -5.44 2.75
CA VAL A 130 4.36 -5.46 3.80
C VAL A 130 5.70 -4.92 3.28
N PHE A 131 6.14 -5.35 2.09
CA PHE A 131 7.37 -4.83 1.48
C PHE A 131 7.29 -3.33 1.22
N VAL A 132 6.17 -2.85 0.67
CA VAL A 132 5.98 -1.42 0.42
C VAL A 132 5.97 -0.64 1.74
N SER A 133 5.23 -1.08 2.75
CA SER A 133 5.11 -0.34 4.01
C SER A 133 6.43 -0.31 4.80
N ILE A 134 7.06 -1.46 5.05
CA ILE A 134 8.33 -1.54 5.79
C ILE A 134 9.48 -0.94 4.98
N GLY A 135 9.64 -1.40 3.73
CA GLY A 135 10.74 -0.97 2.86
C GLY A 135 10.73 0.52 2.58
N THR A 136 9.56 1.10 2.29
CA THR A 136 9.46 2.55 2.06
C THR A 136 9.70 3.32 3.35
N THR A 137 9.19 2.88 4.51
CA THR A 137 9.45 3.54 5.79
C THR A 137 10.94 3.58 6.12
N LEU A 138 11.63 2.43 5.98
CA LEU A 138 13.07 2.35 6.23
C LEU A 138 13.85 3.25 5.25
N TRP A 139 13.53 3.19 3.96
CA TRP A 139 14.20 4.05 2.97
C TRP A 139 13.97 5.53 3.25
N MET A 140 12.75 5.92 3.58
CA MET A 140 12.43 7.30 3.95
C MET A 140 13.17 7.75 5.22
N THR A 141 13.28 6.87 6.21
CA THR A 141 14.02 7.19 7.45
C THR A 141 15.50 7.42 7.14
N LEU A 142 16.12 6.54 6.36
CA LEU A 142 17.55 6.60 6.04
C LEU A 142 17.92 7.77 5.11
N GLN A 143 16.96 8.28 4.33
CA GLN A 143 17.19 9.37 3.37
C GLN A 143 16.59 10.70 3.83
N TYR A 144 16.10 10.79 5.06
CA TYR A 144 15.42 11.99 5.55
C TYR A 144 16.26 13.25 5.34
N GLY A 145 17.51 13.27 5.83
CA GLY A 145 18.41 14.43 5.69
C GLY A 145 18.96 14.66 4.28
N PHE A 146 18.79 13.70 3.35
CA PHE A 146 19.16 13.91 1.95
C PHE A 146 18.09 14.75 1.23
N TYR A 147 16.81 14.44 1.48
CA TYR A 147 15.68 15.10 0.81
C TYR A 147 15.17 16.32 1.57
N VAL A 148 15.07 16.24 2.90
CA VAL A 148 14.54 17.32 3.75
C VAL A 148 15.71 18.14 4.28
N LYS A 149 15.86 19.36 3.79
CA LYS A 149 16.91 20.31 4.17
C LYS A 149 16.35 21.48 4.98
#